data_AF-F0LH19-F1
#
_entry.id   AF-F0LH19-F1
#
_cell.length_a   1.000
_cell.length_b   1.000
_cell.length_c   1.000
_cell.angle_alpha   90.00
_cell.angle_beta   90.00
_cell.angle_gamma   90.00
#
_symmetry.space_group_name_H-M   'P 1'
#
loop_
_entity.id
_entity.type
_entity.pdbx_description
1 polymer ?
#
loop_
_entity_poly.entity_id
_entity_poly.type
_entity_poly.pdbx_seq_one_letter_code
_entity_poly.pdbx_strand_id
1 'polypeptide(L)'
;MLVEETGAIREEVQLVMLYCPLIIQGDGNKVRDYSSRGILGVEMEASALMSVASFRGVDLAVALAVSDELYKGKWNPGFGSKKLKRTERLLVKAALETLISL
;
A
#
# COMPACT_ATOMS: atom_id res chain seq x y z
N MET A 1 -20.00 -1.74 0.01
CA MET A 1 -18.71 -1.21 -0.49
C MET A 1 -18.46 0.06 0.30
N LEU A 2 -17.72 -0.04 1.41
CA LEU A 2 -17.30 1.14 2.16
C LEU A 2 -15.97 1.56 1.54
N VAL A 3 -16.04 2.56 0.66
CA VAL A 3 -14.86 3.33 0.26
C VAL A 3 -14.74 4.41 1.31
N GLU A 4 -13.96 4.18 2.37
CA GLU A 4 -13.55 5.28 3.23
C GLU A 4 -12.35 5.96 2.56
N GLU A 5 -12.60 7.07 1.90
CA GLU A 5 -11.55 8.02 1.54
C GLU A 5 -11.15 8.74 2.83
N THR A 6 -10.23 8.15 3.59
CA THR A 6 -9.63 8.83 4.73
C THR A 6 -8.67 9.90 4.22
N GLY A 7 -9.24 11.05 3.84
CA GLY A 7 -8.49 12.25 3.55
C GLY A 7 -7.90 12.83 4.83
N ALA A 8 -6.57 12.81 4.93
CA ALA A 8 -5.72 13.86 5.50
C ALA A 8 -4.35 13.30 5.92
N ILE A 9 -3.36 13.32 5.01
CA ILE A 9 -1.95 13.60 5.36
C ILE A 9 -1.23 14.06 4.09
N ARG A 10 -0.49 15.18 4.21
CA ARG A 10 0.18 15.89 3.12
C ARG A 10 1.24 15.01 2.46
N GLU A 11 1.37 15.13 1.13
CA GLU A 11 2.10 14.26 0.18
C GLU A 11 1.29 13.02 -0.21
N GLU A 12 0.43 13.18 -1.22
CA GLU A 12 -0.56 12.21 -1.71
C GLU A 12 0.10 10.92 -2.28
N VAL A 13 0.12 9.87 -1.47
CA VAL A 13 0.02 8.50 -1.99
C VAL A 13 -1.36 8.00 -1.58
N GLN A 14 -2.33 8.10 -2.49
CA GLN A 14 -3.67 7.54 -2.29
C GLN A 14 -3.56 6.01 -2.30
N LEU A 15 -3.44 5.45 -1.10
CA LEU A 15 -3.43 4.02 -0.84
C LEU A 15 -4.82 3.62 -0.37
N VAL A 16 -5.49 2.74 -1.10
CA VAL A 16 -6.83 2.26 -0.70
C VAL A 16 -6.70 0.90 -0.07
N MET A 17 -7.15 0.80 1.19
CA MET A 17 -7.41 -0.48 1.82
C MET A 17 -8.55 -1.15 1.08
N LEU A 18 -8.25 -2.21 0.34
CA LEU A 18 -9.27 -3.12 -0.15
C LEU A 18 -9.21 -4.35 0.74
N TYR A 19 -10.17 -4.47 1.66
CA TYR A 19 -10.51 -5.76 2.27
C TYR A 19 -11.14 -6.65 1.19
N CYS A 20 -10.31 -7.12 0.26
CA CYS A 20 -10.73 -7.90 -0.87
C CYS A 20 -9.61 -8.89 -1.21
N PRO A 21 -9.66 -10.14 -0.71
CA PRO A 21 -8.80 -11.21 -1.23
C PRO A 21 -9.01 -11.45 -2.75
N LEU A 22 -9.99 -10.78 -3.37
CA LEU A 22 -10.46 -10.99 -4.73
C LEU A 22 -9.76 -10.13 -5.80
N ILE A 23 -8.82 -9.23 -5.47
CA ILE A 23 -8.00 -8.61 -6.54
C ILE A 23 -7.20 -9.68 -7.28
N ILE A 24 -6.87 -10.76 -6.56
CA ILE A 24 -6.15 -11.92 -7.08
C ILE A 24 -7.00 -12.73 -8.08
N GLN A 25 -8.33 -12.59 -8.03
CA GLN A 25 -9.27 -13.51 -8.67
C GLN A 25 -10.24 -12.83 -9.65
N GLY A 26 -10.22 -11.50 -9.82
CA GLY A 26 -11.36 -10.84 -10.46
C GLY A 26 -11.05 -9.55 -11.20
N ASP A 27 -11.09 -9.66 -12.52
CA ASP A 27 -11.44 -8.62 -13.50
C ASP A 27 -10.56 -7.36 -13.52
N GLY A 28 -9.82 -7.18 -14.63
CA GLY A 28 -9.02 -5.98 -14.91
C GLY A 28 -9.81 -4.66 -14.87
N ASN A 29 -11.15 -4.71 -14.92
CA ASN A 29 -12.00 -3.54 -14.71
C ASN A 29 -11.82 -2.88 -13.34
N LYS A 30 -11.64 -3.66 -12.26
CA LYS A 30 -11.43 -3.09 -10.92
C LYS A 30 -10.08 -2.37 -10.81
N VAL A 31 -9.03 -2.99 -11.34
CA VAL A 31 -7.68 -2.38 -11.36
C VAL A 31 -7.71 -1.07 -12.15
N ARG A 32 -8.41 -1.04 -13.29
CA ARG A 32 -8.57 0.16 -14.11
C ARG A 32 -9.39 1.25 -13.40
N ASP A 33 -10.48 0.89 -12.75
CA ASP A 33 -11.31 1.83 -11.98
C ASP A 33 -10.49 2.48 -10.86
N TYR A 34 -9.82 1.67 -10.03
CA TYR A 34 -8.97 2.20 -8.95
C TYR A 34 -7.80 3.02 -9.47
N SER A 35 -7.14 2.58 -10.55
CA SER A 35 -6.07 3.34 -11.17
C SER A 35 -6.55 4.69 -11.70
N SER A 36 -7.77 4.77 -12.25
CA SER A 36 -8.37 6.03 -12.71
C SER A 36 -8.67 7.02 -11.57
N ARG A 37 -8.76 6.52 -10.34
CA ARG A 37 -8.95 7.30 -9.11
C ARG A 37 -7.64 7.69 -8.43
N GLY A 38 -6.49 7.47 -9.07
CA GLY A 38 -5.17 7.82 -8.54
C GLY A 38 -4.58 6.80 -7.56
N ILE A 39 -5.20 5.63 -7.41
CA ILE A 39 -4.77 4.61 -6.45
C ILE A 39 -3.57 3.85 -7.03
N LEU A 40 -2.45 3.88 -6.30
CA LEU A 40 -1.16 3.35 -6.75
C LEU A 40 -0.88 1.93 -6.26
N GLY A 41 -1.55 1.50 -5.20
CA GLY A 41 -1.30 0.21 -4.57
C GLY A 41 -2.47 -0.22 -3.68
N VAL A 42 -2.46 -1.50 -3.35
CA VAL A 42 -3.47 -2.13 -2.48
C VAL A 42 -2.74 -2.98 -1.45
N GLU A 43 -3.16 -2.85 -0.20
CA GLU A 43 -2.69 -3.61 0.96
C GLU A 43 -3.85 -3.74 1.96
N MET A 44 -3.65 -4.40 3.10
CA MET A 44 -4.74 -4.80 4.00
C MET A 44 -4.63 -4.26 5.43
N GLU A 45 -3.53 -3.59 5.80
CA GLU A 45 -3.19 -3.30 7.18
C GLU A 45 -3.14 -1.79 7.51
N ALA A 46 -2.78 -0.94 6.54
CA ALA A 46 -2.40 0.44 6.77
C ALA A 46 -3.58 1.28 7.27
N SER A 47 -4.78 1.14 6.74
CA SER A 47 -5.94 1.91 7.22
C SER A 47 -6.36 1.55 8.65
N ALA A 48 -6.17 0.29 9.06
CA ALA A 48 -6.39 -0.13 10.44
C ALA A 48 -5.36 0.54 11.37
N LEU A 49 -4.08 0.54 10.96
CA LEU A 49 -3.02 1.24 11.69
C LEU A 49 -3.25 2.76 11.73
N MET A 50 -3.68 3.38 10.64
CA MET A 50 -4.00 4.81 10.57
C MET A 50 -5.16 5.17 11.49
N SER A 51 -6.23 4.36 11.50
CA SER A 51 -7.36 4.54 12.42
C SER A 51 -6.93 4.46 13.88
N VAL A 52 -6.10 3.47 14.23
CA VAL A 52 -5.58 3.31 15.60
C VAL A 52 -4.64 4.46 15.96
N ALA A 53 -3.75 4.87 15.07
CA ALA A 53 -2.81 5.96 15.28
C ALA A 53 -3.53 7.29 15.53
N SER A 54 -4.53 7.59 14.69
CA SER A 54 -5.42 8.74 14.85
C SER A 54 -6.17 8.70 16.19
N PHE A 55 -6.77 7.56 16.53
CA PHE A 55 -7.49 7.39 17.80
C PHE A 55 -6.59 7.54 19.04
N ARG A 56 -5.34 7.07 18.96
CA ARG A 56 -4.37 7.14 20.06
C ARG A 56 -3.55 8.44 20.09
N GLY A 57 -3.68 9.29 19.06
CA GLY A 57 -2.90 10.52 18.94
C GLY A 57 -1.39 10.27 18.82
N VAL A 58 -1.00 9.21 18.09
CA VAL A 58 0.41 8.87 17.84
C VAL A 58 0.76 9.06 16.38
N ASP A 59 2.01 9.43 16.11
CA ASP A 59 2.53 9.54 14.75
C ASP A 59 2.65 8.16 14.08
N LEU A 60 2.29 8.09 12.80
CA LEU A 60 2.38 6.88 11.98
C LEU A 60 3.01 7.20 10.64
N ALA A 61 3.98 6.38 10.24
CA ALA A 61 4.50 6.32 8.89
C ALA A 61 4.30 4.90 8.33
N VAL A 62 3.95 4.80 7.04
CA VAL A 62 3.76 3.53 6.33
C VAL A 62 4.65 3.53 5.10
N ALA A 63 5.43 2.46 4.91
CA ALA A 63 6.25 2.24 3.73
C ALA A 63 6.04 0.82 3.22
N LEU A 64 5.85 0.65 1.91
CA LEU A 64 5.44 -0.62 1.30
C LEU A 64 6.41 -1.03 0.19
N ALA A 65 6.71 -2.33 0.11
CA ALA A 65 7.38 -2.92 -1.04
C ALA A 65 6.35 -3.55 -1.98
N VAL A 66 6.36 -3.15 -3.25
CA VAL A 66 5.48 -3.73 -4.27
C VAL A 66 5.93 -5.15 -4.60
N SER A 67 5.14 -6.15 -4.21
CA SER A 67 5.38 -7.57 -4.54
C SER A 67 4.91 -7.92 -5.94
N ASP A 68 3.73 -7.46 -6.33
CA ASP A 68 3.05 -7.84 -7.56
C ASP A 68 2.55 -6.61 -8.29
N GLU A 69 2.69 -6.61 -9.61
CA GLU A 69 2.30 -5.49 -10.47
C GLU A 69 1.05 -5.88 -11.26
N LEU A 70 0.01 -5.05 -11.22
CA LEU A 70 -1.25 -5.27 -11.95
C LEU A 70 -1.47 -4.25 -13.10
N TYR A 71 -0.55 -3.30 -13.27
CA TYR A 71 -0.64 -2.30 -14.33
C TYR A 71 -0.38 -2.94 -15.71
N LYS A 72 -1.07 -2.48 -16.77
CA LYS A 72 -1.12 -3.04 -18.15
C LYS A 72 -2.06 -4.24 -18.37
N GLY A 73 -3.01 -4.47 -17.46
CA GLY A 73 -4.06 -5.48 -17.66
C GLY A 73 -3.55 -6.92 -17.61
N LYS A 74 -2.35 -7.13 -17.06
CA LYS A 74 -1.81 -8.45 -16.77
C LYS A 74 -1.21 -8.45 -15.37
N TRP A 75 -1.40 -9.56 -14.67
CA TRP A 75 -0.68 -9.82 -13.44
C TRP A 75 0.79 -10.12 -13.78
N ASN A 76 1.71 -9.35 -13.20
CA ASN A 76 3.15 -9.63 -13.18
C ASN A 76 3.61 -9.96 -11.75
N PRO A 77 3.75 -11.25 -11.40
CA PRO A 77 4.05 -11.62 -10.03
C PRO A 77 5.54 -11.42 -9.72
N GLY A 78 5.83 -10.73 -8.63
CA GLY A 78 7.21 -10.48 -8.18
C GLY A 78 7.50 -11.03 -6.79
N PHE A 79 6.54 -11.73 -6.17
CA PHE A 79 6.71 -12.38 -4.89
C PHE A 79 7.90 -13.35 -4.91
N GLY A 80 8.76 -13.28 -3.89
CA GLY A 80 9.98 -14.08 -3.80
C GLY A 80 11.12 -13.68 -4.74
N SER A 81 10.93 -12.68 -5.62
CA SER A 81 11.96 -12.21 -6.55
C SER A 81 13.17 -11.60 -5.82
N LYS A 82 14.35 -11.66 -6.46
CA LYS A 82 15.55 -10.98 -5.93
C LYS A 82 15.36 -9.47 -5.81
N LYS A 83 14.55 -8.87 -6.68
CA LYS A 83 14.19 -7.44 -6.66
C LYS A 83 13.41 -7.12 -5.39
N LEU A 84 12.35 -7.88 -5.10
CA LEU A 84 11.53 -7.69 -3.90
C LEU A 84 12.37 -7.83 -2.62
N LYS A 85 13.16 -8.91 -2.50
CA LYS A 85 14.04 -9.12 -1.34
C LYS A 85 15.06 -7.99 -1.13
N ARG A 86 15.55 -7.38 -2.21
CA ARG A 86 16.43 -6.21 -2.13
C ARG A 86 15.67 -4.99 -1.63
N THR A 87 14.46 -4.74 -2.15
CA THR A 87 13.60 -3.64 -1.73
C THR A 87 13.21 -3.75 -0.25
N GLU A 88 12.81 -4.94 0.22
CA GLU A 88 12.49 -5.18 1.64
C GLU A 88 13.67 -4.83 2.55
N ARG A 89 14.89 -5.25 2.20
CA ARG A 89 16.11 -4.89 2.96
C ARG A 89 16.37 -3.39 2.98
N LEU A 90 16.14 -2.71 1.86
CA LEU A 90 16.28 -1.26 1.78
C LEU A 90 15.24 -0.55 2.64
N LEU A 91 13.99 -1.02 2.62
CA LEU A 91 12.92 -0.48 3.47
C LEU A 91 13.22 -0.66 4.95
N VAL A 92 13.65 -1.85 5.37
CA VAL A 92 14.03 -2.08 6.77
C VAL A 92 15.16 -1.14 7.19
N LYS A 93 16.19 -0.99 6.33
CA LYS A 93 17.29 -0.07 6.61
C LYS A 93 16.80 1.38 6.73
N ALA A 94 16.01 1.85 5.77
CA ALA A 94 15.47 3.21 5.77
C ALA A 94 14.54 3.47 6.97
N ALA A 95 13.74 2.48 7.36
CA ALA A 95 12.88 2.56 8.54
C ALA A 95 13.71 2.69 9.82
N LEU A 96 14.76 1.87 9.98
CA LEU A 96 15.66 1.97 11.14
C LEU A 96 16.41 3.31 11.17
N GLU A 97 16.92 3.78 10.02
CA GLU A 97 17.58 5.09 9.92
C GLU A 97 16.63 6.23 10.28
N THR A 98 15.38 6.17 9.81
CA THR A 98 14.35 7.16 10.14
C THR A 98 14.04 7.15 11.63
N LEU A 99 13.85 5.97 12.24
CA LEU A 99 13.55 5.84 13.66
C LEU A 99 14.66 6.35 14.57
N ILE A 100 15.93 6.20 14.17
CA ILE A 100 17.09 6.72 14.91
C ILE A 100 17.25 8.24 14.74
N SER A 101 16.73 8.80 13.64
CA SER A 101 16.79 10.24 13.37
C SER A 101 15.69 11.08 14.03
N LEU A 102 14.72 10.42 14.67
CA LEU A 102 13.66 11.05 15.46
C LEU A 102 14.16 11.37 16.88
#